data_AF-A0A9D5M8D5-F1
#
_entry.id   AF-A0A9D5M8D5-F1
#
_cell.length_a   1.000
_cell.length_b   1.000
_cell.length_c   1.000
_cell.angle_alpha   90.00
_cell.angle_beta   90.00
_cell.angle_gamma   90.00
#
_symmetry.space_group_name_H-M   'P 1'
#
loop_
_entity.id
_entity.type
_entity.pdbx_description
1 polymer ?
#
loop_
_entity_poly.entity_id
_entity_poly.type
_entity_poly.pdbx_seq_one_letter_code
_entity_poly.pdbx_strand_id
1 'polypeptide(L)'
;MCMVSVDIPNEVLYDTHMSNAEAADFARKMVALGYYTQNQLSIGYCAKIAGLSEEDFIVFLGRHGIGIFDRLTEEELMRDIANA
;
A
#
# COMPACT_ATOMS: atom_id res chain seq x y z
N MET A 1 8.61 14.44 -9.04
CA MET A 1 7.87 14.12 -7.80
C MET A 1 6.91 15.26 -7.54
N CYS A 2 5.64 14.98 -7.25
CA CYS A 2 4.69 15.98 -6.78
C CYS A 2 4.44 15.81 -5.28
N MET A 3 3.94 16.85 -4.62
CA MET A 3 3.55 16.83 -3.22
C MET A 3 2.04 17.04 -3.13
N VAL A 4 1.37 16.18 -2.36
CA VAL A 4 -0.05 16.31 -2.00
C VAL A 4 -0.09 16.43 -0.48
N SER A 5 -0.77 17.46 0.02
CA SER A 5 -0.94 17.73 1.45
C SER A 5 -2.41 17.66 1.84
N VAL A 6 -2.68 17.12 3.01
CA VAL A 6 -4.01 17.08 3.62
C VAL A 6 -3.89 17.55 5.07
N ASP A 7 -4.85 18.35 5.51
CA ASP A 7 -4.97 18.74 6.91
C ASP A 7 -5.82 17.70 7.64
N ILE A 8 -5.26 17.13 8.72
CA ILE A 8 -5.97 16.20 9.60
C ILE A 8 -6.33 16.96 10.87
N PRO A 9 -7.62 16.97 11.30
CA PRO A 9 -8.00 17.59 12.56
C PRO A 9 -7.23 16.99 13.75
N ASN A 10 -6.81 17.83 14.69
CA ASN A 10 -6.04 17.39 15.86
C ASN A 10 -6.81 16.36 16.70
N GLU A 11 -8.14 16.49 16.73
CA GLU A 11 -9.08 15.58 17.39
C GLU A 11 -8.89 14.14 16.91
N VAL A 12 -8.62 13.93 15.61
CA VAL A 12 -8.36 12.59 15.07
C VAL A 12 -7.11 11.99 15.70
N LEU A 13 -6.02 12.76 15.81
CA LEU A 13 -4.77 12.28 16.42
C LEU A 13 -4.95 12.00 17.91
N TYR A 14 -5.76 12.79 18.61
CA TYR A 14 -6.09 12.56 20.01
C TYR A 14 -6.90 11.27 20.19
N ASP A 15 -7.94 11.06 19.38
CA ASP A 15 -8.81 9.88 19.45
C ASP A 15 -8.08 8.60 19.03
N THR A 16 -7.17 8.66 18.06
CA THR A 16 -6.38 7.50 17.63
C THR A 16 -5.09 7.30 18.42
N HIS A 17 -4.78 8.23 19.35
CA HIS A 17 -3.50 8.27 20.08
C HIS A 17 -2.25 8.21 19.18
N MET A 18 -2.32 8.83 18.01
CA MET A 18 -1.22 8.85 17.06
C MET A 18 -0.40 10.14 17.18
N SER A 19 0.92 10.01 17.12
CA SER A 19 1.80 11.12 16.80
C SER A 19 1.62 11.57 15.35
N ASN A 20 2.06 12.79 15.03
CA ASN A 20 2.09 13.29 13.65
C ASN A 20 2.84 12.35 12.69
N ALA A 21 3.93 11.73 13.16
CA ALA A 21 4.73 10.82 12.35
C ALA A 21 3.95 9.52 12.02
N GLU A 22 3.25 8.95 13.01
CA GLU A 22 2.41 7.77 12.83
C GLU A 22 1.21 8.06 11.94
N ALA A 23 0.54 9.21 12.11
CA ALA A 23 -0.57 9.62 11.28
C ALA A 23 -0.13 9.82 9.81
N ALA A 24 1.02 10.45 9.58
CA ALA A 24 1.57 10.62 8.24
C ALA A 24 1.97 9.28 7.61
N ASP A 25 2.52 8.35 8.39
CA ASP A 25 2.87 7.01 7.93
C ASP A 25 1.64 6.18 7.56
N PHE A 26 0.62 6.22 8.41
CA PHE A 26 -0.68 5.63 8.14
C PHE A 26 -1.27 6.20 6.84
N ALA A 27 -1.33 7.52 6.70
CA ALA A 27 -1.89 8.18 5.51
C ALA A 27 -1.15 7.76 4.23
N ARG A 28 0.19 7.74 4.23
CA ARG A 28 0.97 7.28 3.07
C ARG A 28 0.65 5.83 2.68
N LYS A 29 0.61 4.93 3.65
CA LYS A 29 0.30 3.50 3.43
C LYS A 29 -1.11 3.30 2.90
N MET A 30 -2.10 4.03 3.44
CA MET A 30 -3.48 3.96 2.98
C MET A 30 -3.66 4.55 1.57
N VAL A 31 -2.94 5.61 1.22
CA VAL A 31 -2.92 6.16 -0.14
C VAL A 31 -2.33 5.13 -1.12
N ALA A 32 -1.20 4.50 -0.77
CA ALA A 32 -0.61 3.43 -1.58
C ALA A 32 -1.57 2.25 -1.77
N LEU A 33 -2.30 1.88 -0.72
CA LEU A 33 -3.31 0.82 -0.74
C LEU A 33 -4.46 1.17 -1.69
N GLY A 34 -4.97 2.41 -1.61
CA GLY A 34 -6.00 2.92 -2.51
C GLY A 34 -5.56 2.86 -3.97
N TYR A 35 -4.35 3.33 -4.28
CA TYR A 35 -3.81 3.24 -5.64
C TYR A 35 -3.63 1.81 -6.14
N TYR A 36 -3.24 0.88 -5.28
CA TYR A 36 -3.09 -0.52 -5.66
C TYR A 36 -4.44 -1.17 -5.98
N THR A 37 -5.44 -0.94 -5.12
CA THR A 37 -6.74 -1.60 -5.16
C THR A 37 -7.73 -0.95 -6.13
N GLN A 38 -7.70 0.38 -6.29
CA GLN A 38 -8.67 1.13 -7.09
C GLN A 38 -8.14 1.50 -8.47
N ASN A 39 -6.85 1.84 -8.56
CA ASN A 39 -6.22 2.30 -9.81
C ASN A 39 -5.31 1.25 -10.46
N GLN A 40 -5.20 0.06 -9.84
CA GLN A 40 -4.43 -1.06 -10.37
C GLN A 40 -2.95 -0.71 -10.64
N LEU A 41 -2.36 0.22 -9.88
CA LEU A 41 -0.94 0.54 -10.01
C LEU A 41 -0.05 -0.64 -9.61
N SER A 42 1.19 -0.62 -10.08
CA SER A 42 2.18 -1.67 -9.80
C SER A 42 2.65 -1.64 -8.35
N ILE A 43 3.13 -2.80 -7.87
CA ILE A 43 3.71 -2.97 -6.52
C ILE A 43 4.84 -1.96 -6.30
N GLY A 44 5.77 -1.81 -7.25
CA GLY A 44 6.90 -0.88 -7.13
C GLY A 44 6.49 0.58 -6.94
N TYR A 45 5.45 1.07 -7.65
CA TYR A 45 4.96 2.44 -7.44
C TYR A 45 4.28 2.60 -6.08
N CYS A 46 3.43 1.65 -5.68
CA CYS A 46 2.74 1.72 -4.40
C CYS A 46 3.69 1.58 -3.20
N ALA A 47 4.68 0.69 -3.29
CA ALA A 47 5.73 0.54 -2.28
C ALA A 47 6.51 1.86 -2.07
N LYS A 48 6.85 2.54 -3.18
CA LYS A 48 7.51 3.86 -3.12
C LYS A 48 6.64 4.93 -2.46
N ILE A 49 5.33 4.95 -2.69
CA ILE A 49 4.39 5.86 -2.01
C ILE A 49 4.31 5.53 -0.51
N ALA A 50 4.22 4.24 -0.18
CA ALA A 50 4.14 3.76 1.20
C ALA A 50 5.44 3.97 1.99
N GLY A 51 6.56 4.24 1.32
CA GLY A 51 7.89 4.29 1.94
C GLY A 51 8.39 2.91 2.37
N LEU A 52 8.01 1.87 1.63
CA LEU A 52 8.35 0.47 1.89
C LEU A 52 9.19 -0.10 0.74
N SER A 53 9.91 -1.20 1.01
CA SER A 53 10.41 -2.06 -0.05
C SER A 53 9.23 -2.76 -0.75
N GLU A 54 9.44 -3.33 -1.95
CA GLU A 54 8.39 -4.10 -2.64
C GLU A 54 7.96 -5.32 -1.81
N GLU A 55 8.92 -6.02 -1.20
CA GLU A 55 8.68 -7.16 -0.32
C GLU A 55 7.86 -6.76 0.91
N ASP A 56 8.22 -5.67 1.58
CA ASP A 56 7.47 -5.16 2.74
C ASP A 56 6.07 -4.70 2.34
N PHE A 57 5.90 -4.16 1.14
CA PHE A 57 4.60 -3.77 0.63
C PHE A 57 3.72 -4.99 0.35
N ILE A 58 4.28 -6.08 -0.17
CA ILE A 58 3.56 -7.35 -0.34
C ILE A 58 3.09 -7.89 1.02
N VAL A 59 3.96 -7.88 2.03
CA VAL A 59 3.59 -8.27 3.40
C VAL A 59 2.49 -7.35 3.96
N PHE A 60 2.58 -6.04 3.70
CA PHE A 60 1.57 -5.07 4.08
C PHE A 60 0.20 -5.36 3.42
N LEU A 61 0.16 -5.71 2.13
CA LEU A 61 -1.05 -6.12 1.42
C LEU A 61 -1.67 -7.37 2.06
N GLY A 62 -0.85 -8.39 2.35
CA GLY A 62 -1.31 -9.62 2.99
C GLY A 62 -1.95 -9.37 4.37
N ARG A 63 -1.39 -8.45 5.17
CA ARG A 63 -1.97 -8.02 6.47
C ARG A 63 -3.31 -7.30 6.33
N HIS A 64 -3.60 -6.72 5.16
CA HIS A 64 -4.87 -6.06 4.85
C HIS A 64 -5.84 -6.97 4.07
N GLY A 65 -5.52 -8.27 3.96
CA GLY A 65 -6.38 -9.24 3.28
C GLY A 65 -6.44 -9.06 1.76
N ILE A 66 -5.45 -8.39 1.16
CA ILE A 66 -5.39 -8.14 -0.28
C ILE A 66 -4.46 -9.16 -0.92
N GLY A 67 -5.02 -10.00 -1.78
CA GLY A 67 -4.28 -10.96 -2.57
C GLY A 67 -3.47 -10.26 -3.67
N ILE A 68 -2.19 -10.61 -3.77
CA ILE A 68 -1.35 -10.19 -4.90
C ILE A 68 -1.60 -11.04 -6.15
N PHE A 69 -2.16 -12.23 -5.97
CA PHE A 69 -2.44 -13.22 -7.01
C PHE A 69 -3.82 -13.08 -7.63
N ASP A 70 -4.73 -12.31 -7.01
CA ASP A 70 -6.07 -12.04 -7.55
C ASP A 70 -6.00 -11.29 -8.90
N ARG A 71 -4.80 -10.84 -9.27
CA ARG A 71 -4.49 -10.08 -10.48
C ARG A 71 -3.77 -10.89 -11.55
N LEU A 72 -3.30 -12.10 -11.24
CA LEU A 72 -2.73 -12.99 -12.25
C LEU A 72 -3.86 -13.80 -12.86
N THR A 73 -3.92 -13.83 -14.18
CA THR A 73 -4.65 -14.90 -14.85
C THR A 73 -4.04 -16.25 -14.46
N GLU A 74 -4.83 -17.32 -14.50
CA GLU A 74 -4.33 -18.68 -14.24
C GLU A 74 -3.07 -18.99 -15.07
N GLU A 75 -3.01 -18.49 -16.31
CA GLU A 75 -1.88 -18.65 -17.22
C GLU A 75 -0.62 -17.89 -16.81
N GLU A 76 -0.75 -16.72 -16.18
CA GLU A 76 0.39 -15.96 -15.66
C GLU A 76 0.91 -16.59 -14.36
N LEU A 77 0.00 -17.00 -13.48
CA LEU A 77 0.36 -17.71 -12.25
C LEU A 77 1.11 -19.01 -12.54
N MET A 78 0.63 -19.81 -13.50
CA MET A 78 1.27 -21.07 -13.88
C MET A 78 2.64 -20.86 -14.54
N ARG A 79 2.83 -19.74 -15.27
CA ARG A 79 4.13 -19.37 -15.83
C ARG A 79 5.15 -18.99 -14.76
N ASP A 80 4.73 -18.25 -13.73
CA ASP A 80 5.61 -17.87 -12.63
C ASP A 80 6.02 -19.09 -11.81
N ILE A 81 5.09 -20.01 -11.53
CA ILE A 81 5.40 -21.29 -10.86
C ILE A 81 6.41 -22.12 -11.66
N ALA A 82 6.29 -22.16 -12.98
CA ALA A 82 7.20 -22.93 -13.83
C ALA A 82 8.63 -22.36 -13.89
N ASN A 83 8.82 -21.09 -13.53
CA ASN A 83 10.11 -20.38 -13.59
C ASN A 83 10.77 -20.18 -12.22
N ALA A 84 10.15 -20.66 -11.13
CA ALA A 84 10.65 -20.60 -9.75
C ALA A 84 11.39 -21.89 -9.35
#